data_AF-A0A3D1PJZ2-F1
#
_entry.id   AF-A0A3D1PJZ2-F1
#
_cell.length_a   1.000
_cell.length_b   1.000
_cell.length_c   1.000
_cell.angle_alpha   90.00
_cell.angle_beta   90.00
_cell.angle_gamma   90.00
#
_symmetry.space_group_name_H-M   'P 1'
#
loop_
_entity.id
_entity.type
_entity.pdbx_description
1 polymer ?
#
loop_
_entity_poly.entity_id
_entity_poly.type
_entity_poly.pdbx_seq_one_letter_code
_entity_poly.pdbx_strand_id
1 'polypeptide(L)'
;MQKAIKKMDFYSEQIRFMCKYKLETTDAVNELKTKKLGEKQIILNKRNKLYYHRNKCNNDEDRDAITKDIILVTDMLKKVKKEIKLCDVIYNNVPEMKQQIKEVENKEQNKEQKKKKEIRKYEIF
;
A
#
# COMPACT_ATOMS: atom_id res chain seq x y z
N MET A 1 6.42 -17.21 -15.43
CA MET A 1 5.07 -17.46 -14.86
C MET A 1 4.93 -16.99 -13.41
N GLN A 2 5.72 -17.48 -12.44
CA GLN A 2 5.59 -17.11 -11.01
C GLN A 2 5.67 -15.61 -10.69
N LYS A 3 6.54 -14.84 -11.36
CA LYS A 3 6.66 -13.38 -11.15
C LYS A 3 5.40 -12.60 -11.56
N ALA A 4 4.69 -13.05 -12.60
CA ALA A 4 3.47 -12.41 -13.07
C ALA A 4 2.30 -12.65 -12.10
N ILE A 5 2.20 -13.88 -11.58
CA ILE A 5 1.20 -14.25 -10.57
C ILE A 5 1.38 -13.40 -9.30
N LYS A 6 2.61 -13.26 -8.80
CA LYS A 6 2.91 -12.40 -7.64
C LYS A 6 2.52 -10.94 -7.86
N LYS A 7 2.66 -10.41 -9.08
CA LYS A 7 2.19 -9.06 -9.42
C LYS A 7 0.67 -8.96 -9.37
N MET A 8 -0.04 -9.92 -9.95
CA MET A 8 -1.51 -9.98 -9.92
C MET A 8 -2.05 -10.04 -8.48
N ASP A 9 -1.44 -10.87 -7.63
CA ASP A 9 -1.81 -10.98 -6.21
C ASP A 9 -1.60 -9.65 -5.49
N PHE A 10 -0.50 -8.96 -5.78
CA PHE A 10 -0.18 -7.66 -5.20
C PHE A 10 -1.18 -6.57 -5.62
N TYR A 11 -1.55 -6.50 -6.90
CA TYR A 11 -2.60 -5.58 -7.35
C TYR A 11 -3.95 -5.91 -6.71
N SER A 12 -4.30 -7.18 -6.61
CA SER A 12 -5.54 -7.63 -5.96
C SER A 12 -5.57 -7.27 -4.48
N GLU A 13 -4.43 -7.30 -3.79
CA GLU A 13 -4.31 -6.85 -2.40
C GLU A 13 -4.47 -5.33 -2.29
N GLN A 14 -3.84 -4.55 -3.17
CA GLN A 14 -3.99 -3.09 -3.19
C GLN A 14 -5.45 -2.68 -3.43
N ILE A 15 -6.12 -3.28 -4.42
CA ILE A 15 -7.53 -2.97 -4.72
C ILE A 15 -8.41 -3.28 -3.51
N ARG A 16 -8.26 -4.45 -2.90
CA ARG A 16 -9.01 -4.82 -1.69
C ARG A 16 -8.77 -3.84 -0.55
N PHE A 17 -7.52 -3.40 -0.36
CA PHE A 17 -7.17 -2.41 0.66
C PHE A 17 -7.81 -1.05 0.38
N MET A 18 -7.75 -0.57 -0.86
CA MET A 18 -8.39 0.68 -1.28
C MET A 18 -9.90 0.65 -1.08
N CYS A 19 -10.57 -0.45 -1.47
CA CYS A 19 -12.01 -0.61 -1.27
C CYS A 19 -12.38 -0.68 0.22
N LYS A 20 -11.61 -1.41 1.03
CA LYS A 20 -11.85 -1.53 2.47
C LYS A 20 -11.88 -0.18 3.18
N TYR A 21 -11.00 0.74 2.79
CA TYR A 21 -10.87 2.06 3.41
C TYR A 21 -11.45 3.21 2.56
N LYS A 22 -12.09 2.89 1.43
CA LYS A 22 -12.65 3.86 0.47
C LYS A 22 -11.65 4.96 0.08
N LEU A 23 -10.45 4.52 -0.33
CA LEU A 23 -9.35 5.42 -0.69
C LEU A 23 -9.55 5.97 -2.11
N GLU A 24 -10.15 7.14 -2.20
CA GLU A 24 -10.43 7.82 -3.48
C GLU A 24 -9.41 8.91 -3.83
N THR A 25 -8.76 9.50 -2.82
CA THR A 25 -7.79 10.60 -2.99
C THR A 25 -6.45 10.27 -2.35
N THR A 26 -5.39 10.93 -2.82
CA THR A 26 -4.06 10.83 -2.19
C THR A 26 -4.05 11.35 -0.76
N ASP A 27 -4.91 12.31 -0.45
CA ASP A 27 -5.04 12.87 0.89
C ASP A 27 -5.67 11.84 1.84
N ALA A 28 -6.71 11.12 1.40
CA ALA A 28 -7.30 10.03 2.18
C ALA A 28 -6.28 8.92 2.48
N VAL A 29 -5.38 8.62 1.54
CA VAL A 29 -4.27 7.68 1.74
C VAL A 29 -3.30 8.18 2.81
N ASN A 30 -2.95 9.48 2.79
CA ASN A 30 -2.05 10.10 3.76
C ASN A 30 -2.66 10.19 5.17
N GLU A 31 -3.94 10.53 5.27
CA GLU A 31 -4.68 10.54 6.53
C GLU A 31 -4.72 9.14 7.16
N LEU A 32 -5.07 8.12 6.35
CA LEU A 32 -5.07 6.74 6.81
C LEU A 32 -3.67 6.32 7.27
N LYS A 33 -2.62 6.64 6.50
CA LYS A 33 -1.24 6.34 6.87
C LYS A 33 -0.87 6.98 8.21
N THR A 34 -1.25 8.23 8.44
CA THR A 34 -1.00 8.95 9.69
C THR A 34 -1.68 8.29 10.88
N LYS A 35 -2.96 7.92 10.71
CA LYS A 35 -3.71 7.15 11.72
C LYS A 35 -3.03 5.82 12.04
N LYS A 36 -2.59 5.08 11.02
CA LYS A 36 -1.88 3.80 11.19
C LYS A 36 -0.51 3.95 11.84
N LEU A 37 0.20 5.05 11.61
CA LEU A 37 1.43 5.37 12.33
C LEU A 37 1.18 5.62 13.82
N GLY A 38 0.07 6.29 14.17
CA GLY A 38 -0.39 6.42 15.55
C GLY A 38 -0.71 5.06 16.19
N GLU A 39 -1.50 4.22 15.52
CA GLU A 39 -1.82 2.85 15.97
C GLU A 39 -0.53 2.02 16.19
N LYS A 40 0.43 2.11 15.27
CA LYS A 40 1.74 1.45 15.39
C LYS A 40 2.45 1.88 16.67
N GLN A 41 2.46 3.17 17.01
CA GLN A 41 3.12 3.66 18.21
C GLN A 41 2.45 3.15 19.49
N ILE A 42 1.11 3.12 19.52
CA ILE A 42 0.34 2.57 20.64
C ILE A 42 0.69 1.09 20.87
N ILE A 43 0.72 0.30 19.79
CA ILE A 43 1.08 -1.13 19.84
C ILE A 43 2.52 -1.32 20.30
N LEU A 44 3.45 -0.49 19.83
CA LEU A 44 4.85 -0.52 20.29
C LEU A 44 4.96 -0.24 21.79
N ASN A 45 4.25 0.77 22.28
CA ASN A 45 4.24 1.12 23.70
C ASN A 45 3.65 -0.03 24.54
N LYS A 46 2.57 -0.67 24.08
CA LYS A 46 1.99 -1.87 24.74
C LYS A 46 3.00 -3.01 24.79
N ARG A 47 3.69 -3.28 23.68
CA ARG A 47 4.71 -4.33 23.61
C ARG A 47 5.88 -4.06 24.57
N ASN A 48 6.35 -2.82 24.64
CA ASN A 48 7.45 -2.44 25.53
C ASN A 48 7.07 -2.61 27.00
N LYS A 49 5.83 -2.27 27.38
CA LYS A 49 5.29 -2.53 28.71
C LYS A 49 5.26 -4.03 29.04
N LEU A 50 4.85 -4.88 28.08
CA LEU A 50 4.85 -6.33 28.26
C LEU A 50 6.27 -6.89 28.43
N TYR A 51 7.24 -6.43 27.64
CA TYR A 51 8.65 -6.83 27.83
C TYR A 51 9.17 -6.46 29.21
N TYR A 52 8.86 -5.24 29.67
CA TYR A 52 9.23 -4.80 31.01
C TYR A 52 8.59 -5.66 32.11
N HIS A 53 7.29 -5.97 31.96
CA HIS A 53 6.56 -6.80 32.91
C HIS A 53 7.09 -8.22 32.95
N ARG A 54 7.38 -8.82 31.79
CA ARG A 54 8.00 -10.16 31.67
C ARG A 54 9.34 -10.23 32.41
N ASN A 55 10.19 -9.23 32.22
CA ASN A 55 11.52 -9.20 32.84
C ASN A 55 11.48 -9.08 34.37
N LYS A 56 10.44 -8.43 34.90
CA LYS A 56 10.23 -8.27 36.36
C LYS A 56 9.44 -9.40 37.00
N CYS A 57 8.85 -10.28 36.20
CA CYS A 57 8.05 -11.37 36.72
C CYS A 57 8.97 -12.50 37.22
N ASN A 58 8.69 -13.01 38.42
CA ASN A 58 9.46 -14.08 39.06
C ASN A 58 8.80 -15.47 38.92
N ASN A 59 7.53 -15.51 38.50
CA ASN A 59 6.77 -16.73 38.26
C ASN A 59 6.86 -17.11 36.77
N ASP A 60 7.16 -18.38 36.48
CA ASP A 60 7.31 -18.87 35.11
C ASP A 60 5.98 -19.01 34.38
N GLU A 61 4.87 -19.34 35.07
CA GLU A 61 3.54 -19.40 34.46
C GLU A 61 3.07 -18.02 33.96
N ASP A 62 3.31 -16.99 34.77
CA ASP A 62 3.01 -15.60 34.42
C ASP A 62 3.92 -15.11 33.28
N ARG A 63 5.20 -15.53 33.25
CA ARG A 63 6.11 -15.22 32.13
C ARG A 63 5.64 -15.83 30.82
N ASP A 64 5.11 -17.05 30.85
CA ASP A 64 4.58 -17.72 29.67
C ASP A 64 3.31 -17.02 29.16
N ALA A 65 2.41 -16.62 30.06
CA ALA A 65 1.24 -15.83 29.70
C ALA A 65 1.65 -14.50 29.04
N ILE A 66 2.59 -13.76 29.63
CA ILE A 66 3.10 -12.49 29.06
C ILE A 66 3.78 -12.73 27.71
N THR A 67 4.47 -13.85 27.52
CA THR A 67 5.10 -14.20 26.25
C THR A 67 4.07 -14.42 25.15
N LYS A 68 2.95 -15.10 25.45
CA LYS A 68 1.82 -15.25 24.52
C LYS A 68 1.24 -13.89 24.13
N ASP A 69 1.08 -12.98 25.09
CA ASP A 69 0.62 -11.62 24.81
C ASP A 69 1.60 -10.82 23.92
N ILE A 70 2.90 -10.97 24.13
CA ILE A 70 3.93 -10.35 23.28
C ILE A 70 3.83 -10.86 21.83
N ILE A 71 3.57 -12.14 21.63
CA ILE A 71 3.37 -12.73 20.29
C ILE A 71 2.14 -12.10 19.62
N LEU A 72 1.00 -12.04 20.31
CA LEU A 72 -0.23 -11.42 19.81
C LEU A 72 -0.01 -9.95 19.44
N VAL A 73 0.65 -9.18 20.30
CA VAL A 73 0.97 -7.77 20.05
C VAL A 73 1.93 -7.61 18.87
N THR A 74 2.89 -8.53 18.73
CA THR A 74 3.83 -8.52 17.61
C THR A 74 3.13 -8.83 16.28
N ASP A 75 2.14 -9.72 16.27
CA ASP A 75 1.36 -10.00 15.07
C ASP A 75 0.44 -8.85 14.69
N MET A 76 -0.17 -8.16 15.66
CA MET A 76 -0.88 -6.89 15.42
C MET A 76 0.07 -5.85 14.81
N LEU A 77 1.29 -5.73 15.32
CA LEU A 77 2.30 -4.81 14.78
C LEU A 77 2.67 -5.15 13.32
N LYS A 78 2.79 -6.45 12.97
CA LYS A 78 3.05 -6.88 11.58
C LYS A 78 1.92 -6.44 10.65
N LYS A 79 0.65 -6.62 11.07
CA LYS A 79 -0.53 -6.21 10.30
C LYS A 79 -0.53 -4.71 10.03
N VAL A 80 -0.35 -3.88 11.06
CA VAL A 80 -0.31 -2.41 10.90
C VAL A 80 0.86 -1.97 10.02
N LYS A 81 2.05 -2.59 10.16
CA LYS A 81 3.19 -2.32 9.27
C LYS A 81 2.88 -2.67 7.80
N LYS A 82 2.13 -3.74 7.54
CA LYS A 82 1.70 -4.11 6.18
C LYS A 82 0.75 -3.06 5.60
N GLU A 83 -0.22 -2.60 6.38
CA GLU A 83 -1.16 -1.55 5.96
C GLU A 83 -0.43 -0.23 5.64
N ILE A 84 0.54 0.18 6.48
CA ILE A 84 1.36 1.38 6.20
C ILE A 84 2.12 1.23 4.87
N LYS A 85 2.74 0.08 4.63
CA LYS A 85 3.44 -0.19 3.37
C LYS A 85 2.50 -0.14 2.17
N LEU A 86 1.26 -0.62 2.29
CA LEU A 86 0.28 -0.52 1.22
C LEU A 86 -0.08 0.94 0.92
N CYS A 87 -0.25 1.78 1.95
CA CYS A 87 -0.43 3.23 1.74
C CYS A 87 0.75 3.83 0.97
N ASP A 88 1.99 3.49 1.33
CA ASP A 88 3.20 3.99 0.65
C ASP A 88 3.22 3.59 -0.84
N VAL A 89 2.91 2.33 -1.14
CA VAL A 89 2.91 1.85 -2.53
C VAL A 89 1.80 2.51 -3.34
N ILE A 90 0.59 2.62 -2.78
CA ILE A 90 -0.52 3.30 -3.47
C ILE A 90 -0.14 4.75 -3.79
N TYR A 91 0.43 5.47 -2.82
CA TYR A 91 0.84 6.86 -3.01
C TYR A 91 1.94 7.00 -4.09
N ASN A 92 2.97 6.15 -4.04
CA ASN A 92 4.09 6.20 -4.97
C ASN A 92 3.75 5.71 -6.38
N ASN A 93 2.69 4.92 -6.55
CA ASN A 93 2.24 4.47 -7.88
C ASN A 93 1.53 5.58 -8.66
N VAL A 94 0.99 6.61 -7.99
CA VAL A 94 0.20 7.67 -8.66
C VAL A 94 1.00 8.42 -9.73
N PRO A 95 2.25 8.88 -9.49
CA PRO A 95 3.07 9.52 -10.53
C PRO A 95 3.35 8.60 -11.73
N GLU A 96 3.70 7.34 -11.49
CA GLU A 96 3.98 6.37 -12.56
C GLU A 96 2.75 6.15 -13.44
N MET A 97 1.57 6.00 -12.81
CA MET A 97 0.31 5.84 -13.54
C MET A 97 -0.03 7.09 -14.36
N LYS A 98 0.15 8.29 -13.80
CA LYS A 98 -0.05 9.56 -14.53
C LYS A 98 0.84 9.66 -15.76
N GLN A 99 2.09 9.24 -15.65
CA GLN A 99 3.02 9.23 -16.78
C GLN A 99 2.60 8.23 -17.86
N GLN A 100 2.22 7.01 -17.48
CA GLN A 100 1.76 5.98 -18.42
C GLN A 100 0.50 6.43 -19.18
N ILE A 101 -0.46 7.07 -18.51
CA ILE A 101 -1.66 7.63 -19.16
C ILE A 101 -1.25 8.67 -20.21
N LYS A 102 -0.39 9.62 -19.83
CA LYS A 102 0.10 10.67 -20.74
C LYS A 102 0.82 10.09 -21.96
N GLU A 103 1.60 9.03 -21.78
CA GLU A 103 2.28 8.35 -22.89
C GLU A 103 1.29 7.68 -23.86
N VAL A 104 0.21 7.08 -23.35
CA VAL A 104 -0.85 6.48 -24.19
C VAL A 104 -1.60 7.57 -24.95
N GLU A 105 -2.02 8.63 -24.28
CA GLU A 105 -2.71 9.78 -24.91
C GLU A 105 -1.85 10.42 -26.02
N ASN A 106 -0.56 10.64 -25.77
CA ASN A 106 0.36 11.17 -26.77
C ASN A 106 0.50 10.24 -27.99
N LYS A 107 0.54 8.92 -27.77
CA LYS A 107 0.62 7.93 -28.86
C LYS A 107 -0.65 7.94 -29.71
N GLU A 108 -1.82 8.08 -29.09
CA GLU A 108 -3.10 8.17 -29.79
C GLU A 108 -3.20 9.45 -30.61
N GLN A 109 -2.89 10.60 -30.02
CA GLN A 109 -2.85 11.89 -30.73
C GLN A 109 -1.90 11.87 -31.93
N ASN A 110 -0.71 11.29 -31.77
CA ASN A 110 0.26 11.14 -32.86
C ASN A 110 -0.27 10.25 -34.00
N LYS A 111 -0.99 9.17 -33.68
CA LYS A 111 -1.63 8.32 -34.70
C LYS A 111 -2.73 9.06 -35.44
N GLU A 112 -3.56 9.83 -34.76
CA GLU A 112 -4.60 10.65 -35.38
C GLU A 112 -4.02 11.74 -36.29
N GLN A 113 -2.96 12.42 -35.84
CA GLN A 113 -2.28 13.43 -36.66
C GLN A 113 -1.66 12.83 -37.92
N LYS A 114 -1.06 11.63 -37.83
CA LYS A 114 -0.54 10.91 -39.01
C LYS A 114 -1.65 10.57 -40.00
N LYS A 115 -2.78 10.02 -39.52
CA LYS A 115 -3.95 9.73 -40.37
C LYS A 115 -4.50 10.99 -41.04
N LYS A 116 -4.63 12.09 -40.30
CA LYS A 116 -5.08 13.38 -40.86
C LYS A 116 -4.13 13.92 -41.93
N LYS A 117 -2.81 13.77 -41.75
CA LYS A 117 -1.80 14.16 -42.75
C LYS A 117 -1.85 13.27 -44.00
N GLU A 118 -2.08 11.97 -43.83
CA GLU A 118 -2.25 11.05 -44.96
C GLU A 118 -3.51 11.38 -45.77
N ILE A 119 -4.67 11.55 -45.14
CA ILE A 119 -5.92 11.92 -45.81
C ILE A 119 -5.76 13.22 -46.61
N ARG A 120 -5.18 14.26 -45.98
CA ARG A 120 -4.94 15.55 -46.64
C ARG A 120 -3.99 15.45 -47.84
N LYS A 121 -3.13 14.42 -47.88
CA LYS A 121 -2.21 14.18 -49.00
C LYS A 121 -2.93 13.54 -50.20
N TYR A 122 -3.99 12.77 -49.98
CA TYR A 122 -4.83 12.18 -51.02
C TYR A 122 -5.90 13.14 -51.55
N GLU A 123 -6.29 14.18 -50.79
CA GLU A 123 -7.24 15.21 -51.22
C GLU A 123 -6.62 16.29 -52.14
N ILE A 124 -5.29 16.33 -52.26
CA ILE A 124 -4.54 17.33 -53.07
C ILE A 124 -4.19 16.77 -54.47
N PHE A 125 -4.56 15.52 -54.76
CA PHE A 125 -4.49 14.91 -56.10
C PHE A 125 -5.91 14.72 -56.66
#